data_AF-A0A812DDE7-F1
#
_entry.id   AF-A0A812DDE7-F1
#
_cell.length_a   1.000
_cell.length_b   1.000
_cell.length_c   1.000
_cell.angle_alpha   90.00
_cell.angle_beta   90.00
_cell.angle_gamma   90.00
#
_symmetry.space_group_name_H-M   'P 1'
#
loop_
_entity.id
_entity.type
_entity.pdbx_description
1 polymer ?
#
loop_
_entity_poly.entity_id
_entity_poly.type
_entity_poly.pdbx_seq_one_letter_code
_entity_poly.pdbx_strand_id
1 'polypeptide(L)'
;MQICHDRGYLVTQDELDQTLDEFKEQFGDKPSERRPARSDLIVLVAHNDDPTDQMFVFFPEDAKVGIKTIKTYCQRMQEENITRAIIIVQAGMTPSAKQALVDMAPKYILEHFLEAELLVNITAHMLVPEHVVMTPEEKSELLQRYKLKESQLPRIQQGDPVARYFGLKRGQVS
;
A
#
# COMPACT_ATOMS: atom_id res chain seq x y z
N MET A 1 -1.06 -6.43 7.35
CA MET A 1 0.39 -6.28 7.57
C MET A 1 1.25 -6.89 6.46
N GLN A 2 0.90 -8.07 5.93
CA GLN A 2 1.67 -8.75 4.85
C GLN A 2 2.07 -7.86 3.66
N ILE A 3 1.16 -7.03 3.12
CA ILE A 3 1.48 -6.10 2.02
C ILE A 3 2.61 -5.12 2.35
N CYS A 4 2.75 -4.71 3.61
CA CYS A 4 3.84 -3.81 4.03
C CYS A 4 5.16 -4.59 4.09
N HIS A 5 5.13 -5.78 4.69
CA HIS A 5 6.28 -6.68 4.76
C HIS A 5 6.82 -7.03 3.37
N ASP A 6 5.95 -7.45 2.44
CA ASP A 6 6.35 -7.85 1.07
C ASP A 6 6.88 -6.68 0.23
N ARG A 7 6.57 -5.44 0.64
CA ARG A 7 7.13 -4.21 0.04
C ARG A 7 8.45 -3.77 0.69
N GLY A 8 9.03 -4.57 1.59
CA GLY A 8 10.28 -4.28 2.27
C GLY A 8 10.16 -3.34 3.47
N TYR A 9 8.95 -3.14 4.01
CA TYR A 9 8.78 -2.38 5.25
C TYR A 9 8.96 -3.27 6.47
N LEU A 10 9.51 -2.68 7.53
CA LEU A 10 9.70 -3.33 8.81
C LEU A 10 8.35 -3.64 9.45
N VAL A 11 8.05 -4.92 9.56
CA VAL A 11 6.88 -5.48 10.25
C VAL A 11 7.39 -6.64 11.09
N THR A 12 7.00 -6.68 12.36
CA THR A 12 7.41 -7.73 13.29
C THR A 12 6.66 -9.03 13.01
N GLN A 13 7.25 -10.17 13.39
CA GLN A 13 6.58 -11.47 13.24
C GLN A 13 5.27 -11.51 14.06
N ASP A 14 5.26 -10.89 15.24
CA ASP A 14 4.06 -10.80 16.08
C ASP A 14 2.93 -10.03 15.40
N GLU A 15 3.23 -8.99 14.62
CA GLU A 15 2.24 -8.26 13.81
C GLU A 15 1.74 -9.07 12.59
N LEU A 16 2.54 -10.02 12.09
CA LEU A 16 2.15 -10.90 10.98
C LEU A 16 1.29 -12.07 11.46
N ASP A 17 1.63 -12.63 12.62
CA ASP A 17 0.99 -13.81 13.19
C ASP A 17 -0.13 -13.46 14.19
N GLN A 18 -0.43 -12.16 14.37
CA GLN A 18 -1.48 -11.68 15.26
C GLN A 18 -2.80 -12.45 15.04
N THR A 19 -3.27 -13.07 16.12
CA THR A 19 -4.53 -13.81 16.11
C THR A 19 -5.73 -12.88 16.23
N LEU A 20 -6.92 -13.38 15.85
CA LEU A 20 -8.16 -12.61 15.99
C LEU A 20 -8.45 -12.22 17.45
N ASP A 21 -8.13 -13.09 18.40
CA ASP A 21 -8.38 -12.84 19.82
C ASP A 21 -7.46 -11.73 20.36
N GLU A 22 -6.18 -11.75 19.99
CA GLU A 22 -5.23 -10.67 20.33
C GLU A 22 -5.64 -9.34 19.69
N PHE A 23 -6.10 -9.37 18.43
CA PHE A 23 -6.63 -8.19 17.77
C PHE A 23 -7.84 -7.62 18.52
N LYS A 24 -8.76 -8.48 18.95
CA LYS A 24 -9.94 -8.08 19.73
C LYS A 24 -9.58 -7.54 21.10
N GLU A 25 -8.55 -8.07 21.74
CA GLU A 25 -8.04 -7.56 23.02
C GLU A 25 -7.43 -6.17 22.84
N GLN A 26 -6.66 -5.96 21.77
CA GLN A 26 -5.99 -4.69 21.50
C GLN A 26 -6.95 -3.58 21.03
N PHE A 27 -7.84 -3.87 20.08
CA PHE A 27 -8.69 -2.87 19.43
C PHE A 27 -10.17 -2.92 19.86
N GLY A 28 -10.57 -3.98 20.57
CA GLY A 28 -11.94 -4.21 21.02
C GLY A 28 -12.81 -4.93 20.00
N ASP A 29 -13.83 -5.64 20.49
CA ASP A 29 -14.79 -6.43 19.69
C ASP A 29 -16.25 -5.97 19.90
N LYS A 30 -16.45 -4.68 20.16
CA LYS A 30 -17.76 -4.12 20.49
C LYS A 30 -18.20 -3.09 19.45
N PRO A 31 -18.83 -3.55 18.34
CA PRO A 31 -19.35 -2.64 17.32
C PRO A 31 -20.35 -1.61 17.88
N SER A 32 -21.10 -1.97 18.93
CA SER A 32 -22.03 -1.06 19.63
C SER A 32 -21.33 0.13 20.28
N GLU A 33 -20.06 -0.01 20.64
CA GLU A 33 -19.21 1.04 21.21
C GLU A 33 -18.29 1.68 20.14
N ARG A 34 -18.53 1.40 18.85
CA ARG A 34 -17.66 1.78 17.72
C ARG A 34 -16.23 1.26 17.86
N ARG A 35 -16.05 0.08 18.45
CA ARG A 35 -14.77 -0.62 18.53
C ARG A 35 -14.77 -1.88 17.66
N PRO A 36 -13.73 -2.12 16.83
CA PRO A 36 -12.54 -1.29 16.66
C PRO A 36 -12.86 0.01 15.91
N ALA A 37 -12.31 1.15 16.37
CA ALA A 37 -12.43 2.40 15.64
C ALA A 37 -11.41 2.38 14.50
N ARG A 38 -11.83 2.75 13.29
CA ARG A 38 -10.91 2.71 12.13
C ARG A 38 -9.75 3.69 12.26
N SER A 39 -9.91 4.74 13.07
CA SER A 39 -8.83 5.64 13.47
C SER A 39 -7.69 4.95 14.22
N ASP A 40 -8.01 3.89 14.97
CA ASP A 40 -7.05 3.19 15.83
C ASP A 40 -6.23 2.17 15.02
N LEU A 41 -6.71 1.84 13.81
CA LEU A 41 -6.03 0.96 12.87
C LEU A 41 -5.00 1.70 12.01
N ILE A 42 -4.77 2.99 12.22
CA ILE A 42 -3.76 3.73 11.45
C ILE A 42 -2.39 3.18 11.80
N VAL A 43 -1.68 2.70 10.77
CA VAL A 43 -0.33 2.12 10.93
C VAL A 43 0.68 3.06 10.29
N LEU A 44 1.84 3.19 10.93
CA LEU A 44 3.03 3.81 10.37
C LEU A 44 4.11 2.74 10.27
N VAL A 45 4.64 2.51 9.07
CA VAL A 45 5.71 1.56 8.81
C VAL A 45 6.93 2.26 8.21
N ALA A 46 8.14 1.78 8.50
CA ALA A 46 9.40 2.30 7.98
C ALA A 46 10.07 1.25 7.09
N HIS A 47 10.75 1.67 6.02
CA HIS A 47 11.43 0.76 5.09
C HIS A 47 12.68 0.13 5.73
N ASN A 48 12.98 -1.14 5.39
CA ASN A 48 14.13 -1.86 5.94
C ASN A 48 15.48 -1.26 5.49
N ASP A 49 15.58 -0.83 4.23
CA ASP A 49 16.82 -0.27 3.67
C ASP A 49 17.01 1.22 3.98
N ASP A 50 15.92 1.96 4.20
CA ASP A 50 15.94 3.40 4.44
C ASP A 50 14.87 3.79 5.48
N PRO A 51 15.26 3.99 6.75
CA PRO A 51 14.34 4.39 7.81
C PRO A 51 13.64 5.74 7.58
N THR A 52 14.14 6.57 6.64
CA THR A 52 13.50 7.83 6.26
C THR A 52 12.37 7.63 5.25
N ASP A 53 12.34 6.50 4.53
CA ASP A 53 11.19 6.09 3.71
C ASP A 53 10.14 5.43 4.62
N GLN A 54 9.24 6.26 5.11
CA GLN A 54 8.11 5.85 5.93
C GLN A 54 6.81 5.91 5.12
N MET A 55 5.85 5.08 5.52
CA MET A 55 4.55 4.98 4.86
C MET A 55 3.42 4.89 5.88
N PHE A 56 2.38 5.70 5.67
CA PHE A 56 1.13 5.59 6.41
C PHE A 56 0.18 4.56 5.78
N VAL A 57 -0.58 3.87 6.63
CA VAL A 57 -1.75 3.09 6.21
C VAL A 57 -2.97 3.66 6.93
N PHE A 58 -3.87 4.28 6.18
CA PHE A 58 -5.08 4.92 6.70
C PHE A 58 -6.31 4.05 6.46
N PHE A 59 -7.18 4.00 7.46
CA PHE A 59 -8.50 3.36 7.40
C PHE A 59 -9.58 4.43 7.64
N PRO A 60 -10.19 5.00 6.58
CA PRO A 60 -11.24 6.00 6.72
C PRO A 60 -12.52 5.39 7.31
N GLU A 61 -13.21 6.16 8.16
CA GLU A 61 -14.52 5.80 8.69
C GLU A 61 -15.63 5.87 7.63
N ASP A 62 -15.55 6.86 6.74
CA ASP A 62 -16.54 7.05 5.69
C ASP A 62 -16.51 5.89 4.69
N ALA A 63 -17.67 5.29 4.43
CA ALA A 63 -17.79 4.23 3.44
C ALA A 63 -17.34 4.69 2.04
N LYS A 64 -17.63 5.94 1.70
CA LYS A 64 -17.18 6.60 0.47
C LYS A 64 -16.34 7.82 0.80
N VAL A 65 -15.05 7.75 0.50
CA VAL A 65 -14.08 8.78 0.87
C VAL A 65 -14.20 10.00 -0.04
N GLY A 66 -14.34 11.18 0.58
CA GLY A 66 -14.37 12.47 -0.09
C GLY A 66 -13.04 13.23 -0.04
N ILE A 67 -12.96 14.32 -0.80
CA ILE A 67 -11.74 15.16 -0.91
C ILE A 67 -11.29 15.77 0.43
N LYS A 68 -12.23 16.06 1.34
CA LYS A 68 -11.92 16.62 2.67
C LYS A 68 -11.04 15.66 3.49
N THR A 69 -11.38 14.38 3.46
CA THR A 69 -10.65 13.31 4.16
C THR A 69 -9.23 13.19 3.58
N ILE A 70 -9.10 13.18 2.25
CA ILE A 70 -7.78 13.14 1.57
C ILE A 70 -6.91 14.33 1.97
N LYS A 71 -7.45 15.56 1.97
CA LYS A 71 -6.71 16.76 2.40
C LYS A 71 -6.24 16.65 3.86
N THR A 72 -7.06 16.06 4.73
CA THR A 72 -6.72 15.85 6.14
C THR A 72 -5.54 14.88 6.27
N TYR A 73 -5.51 13.79 5.49
CA TYR A 73 -4.38 12.87 5.48
C TYR A 73 -3.12 13.50 4.87
N CYS A 74 -3.23 14.24 3.77
CA CYS A 74 -2.11 14.99 3.21
C CYS A 74 -1.49 15.96 4.22
N GLN A 75 -2.32 16.62 5.04
CA GLN A 75 -1.83 17.51 6.09
C GLN A 75 -1.05 16.74 7.16
N ARG A 76 -1.58 15.61 7.65
CA ARG A 76 -0.85 14.75 8.61
C ARG A 76 0.46 14.23 8.04
N MET A 77 0.46 13.80 6.78
CA MET A 77 1.67 13.40 6.06
C MET A 77 2.70 14.53 6.00
N GLN A 78 2.25 15.76 5.77
CA GLN A 78 3.13 16.93 5.75
C GLN A 78 3.71 17.25 7.13
N GLU A 79 2.92 17.14 8.19
CA GLU A 79 3.35 17.38 9.57
C GLU A 79 4.43 16.37 10.01
N GLU A 80 4.30 15.12 9.60
CA GLU A 80 5.24 14.03 9.90
C GLU A 80 6.36 13.89 8.85
N ASN A 81 6.38 14.74 7.81
CA ASN A 81 7.33 14.69 6.70
C ASN A 81 7.36 13.33 5.95
N ILE A 82 6.19 12.71 5.80
CA ILE A 82 6.00 11.42 5.13
C ILE A 82 5.43 11.63 3.74
N THR A 83 5.96 10.92 2.75
CA THR A 83 5.58 11.11 1.34
C THR A 83 4.68 10.01 0.78
N ARG A 84 4.56 8.86 1.47
CA ARG A 84 3.80 7.70 1.02
C ARG A 84 2.63 7.38 1.93
N ALA A 85 1.49 7.04 1.34
CA ALA A 85 0.38 6.49 2.08
C ALA A 85 -0.46 5.50 1.27
N ILE A 86 -0.99 4.50 1.97
CA ILE A 86 -2.03 3.58 1.51
C ILE A 86 -3.35 3.94 2.21
N ILE A 87 -4.43 4.04 1.46
CA ILE A 87 -5.77 4.36 1.97
C ILE A 87 -6.72 3.19 1.71
N ILE A 88 -7.20 2.54 2.77
CA ILE A 88 -8.06 1.35 2.68
C ILE A 88 -9.52 1.75 2.81
N VAL A 89 -10.21 1.82 1.67
CA VAL A 89 -11.58 2.33 1.56
C VAL A 89 -12.61 1.20 1.58
N GLN A 90 -13.78 1.43 2.18
CA GLN A 90 -14.80 0.38 2.32
C GLN A 90 -15.57 0.16 1.00
N ALA A 91 -16.18 1.21 0.45
CA ALA A 91 -16.98 1.13 -0.79
C ALA A 91 -16.33 1.87 -1.97
N GLY A 92 -15.49 2.87 -1.71
CA GLY A 92 -14.74 3.57 -2.74
C GLY A 92 -14.45 5.03 -2.44
N MET A 93 -14.08 5.77 -3.48
CA MET A 93 -13.74 7.19 -3.42
C MET A 93 -14.62 8.01 -4.37
N THR A 94 -14.88 9.27 -4.03
CA THR A 94 -15.51 10.21 -4.97
C THR A 94 -14.55 10.54 -6.13
N PRO A 95 -15.06 10.90 -7.33
CA PRO A 95 -14.20 11.33 -8.44
C PRO A 95 -13.26 12.49 -8.06
N SER A 96 -13.75 13.44 -7.26
CA SER A 96 -12.93 14.55 -6.74
C SER A 96 -11.81 14.09 -5.80
N ALA A 97 -12.05 13.07 -4.99
CA ALA A 97 -11.02 12.49 -4.14
C ALA A 97 -9.97 11.74 -4.97
N LYS A 98 -10.39 10.99 -5.99
CA LYS A 98 -9.46 10.32 -6.92
C LYS A 98 -8.59 11.33 -7.69
N GLN A 99 -9.19 12.41 -8.17
CA GLN A 99 -8.46 13.49 -8.83
C GLN A 99 -7.43 14.13 -7.89
N ALA A 100 -7.80 14.36 -6.62
CA ALA A 100 -6.87 14.89 -5.63
C ALA A 100 -5.65 13.98 -5.41
N LEU A 101 -5.79 12.65 -5.51
CA LEU A 101 -4.63 11.76 -5.43
C LEU A 101 -3.64 11.99 -6.59
N VAL A 102 -4.17 12.23 -7.79
CA VAL A 102 -3.38 12.52 -9.00
C VAL A 102 -2.73 13.89 -8.90
N ASP A 103 -3.46 14.90 -8.43
CA ASP A 103 -2.98 16.28 -8.31
C ASP A 103 -1.87 16.44 -7.27
N MET A 104 -1.83 15.56 -6.26
CA MET A 104 -0.78 15.54 -5.23
C MET A 104 0.51 14.87 -5.69
N ALA A 105 0.48 14.11 -6.80
CA ALA A 105 1.66 13.55 -7.42
C ALA A 105 2.44 14.64 -8.19
N PRO A 106 3.79 14.55 -8.30
CA PRO A 106 4.64 13.49 -7.79
C PRO A 106 5.08 13.69 -6.33
N LYS A 107 4.68 14.80 -5.68
CA LYS A 107 5.14 15.13 -4.32
C LYS A 107 4.75 14.07 -3.28
N TYR A 108 3.52 13.58 -3.37
CA TYR A 108 3.01 12.50 -2.52
C TYR A 108 2.63 11.29 -3.37
N ILE A 109 2.92 10.10 -2.87
CA ILE A 109 2.53 8.83 -3.46
C ILE A 109 1.37 8.27 -2.63
N LEU A 110 0.16 8.46 -3.14
CA LEU A 110 -1.06 8.03 -2.48
C LEU A 110 -1.68 6.87 -3.26
N GLU A 111 -1.79 5.73 -2.60
CA GLU A 111 -2.40 4.52 -3.13
C GLU A 111 -3.71 4.25 -2.38
N HIS A 112 -4.66 3.58 -3.04
CA HIS A 112 -5.88 3.15 -2.38
C HIS A 112 -6.20 1.71 -2.75
N PHE A 113 -6.83 1.01 -1.80
CA PHE A 113 -7.36 -0.33 -1.96
C PHE A 113 -8.78 -0.39 -1.42
N LEU A 114 -9.61 -1.21 -2.03
CA LEU A 114 -10.87 -1.60 -1.40
C LEU A 114 -10.55 -2.60 -0.28
N GLU A 115 -11.22 -2.47 0.85
CA GLU A 115 -11.07 -3.43 1.96
C GLU A 115 -11.36 -4.86 1.51
N ALA A 116 -12.35 -5.04 0.64
CA ALA A 116 -12.66 -6.33 0.02
C ALA A 116 -11.52 -6.90 -0.84
N GLU A 117 -10.65 -6.06 -1.44
CA GLU A 117 -9.45 -6.52 -2.17
C GLU A 117 -8.37 -7.09 -1.23
N LEU A 118 -8.40 -6.71 0.05
CA LEU A 118 -7.38 -7.09 1.04
C LEU A 118 -7.81 -8.22 1.97
N LEU A 119 -9.06 -8.69 1.87
CA LEU A 119 -9.57 -9.83 2.67
C LEU A 119 -8.87 -11.14 2.35
N VAL A 120 -8.38 -11.28 1.12
CA VAL A 120 -7.64 -12.46 0.65
C VAL A 120 -6.34 -11.97 0.04
N ASN A 121 -5.21 -12.48 0.53
CA ASN A 121 -3.94 -12.18 -0.08
C ASN A 121 -3.82 -12.89 -1.44
N ILE A 122 -3.89 -12.11 -2.52
CA ILE A 122 -3.82 -12.63 -3.89
C ILE A 122 -2.47 -13.27 -4.23
N THR A 123 -1.38 -12.89 -3.56
CA THR A 123 -0.03 -13.43 -3.83
C THR A 123 0.14 -14.85 -3.31
N ALA A 124 -0.69 -15.26 -2.34
CA ALA A 124 -0.69 -16.62 -1.80
C ALA A 124 -1.46 -17.63 -2.68
N HIS A 125 -2.12 -17.16 -3.75
CA HIS A 125 -2.89 -18.02 -4.62
C HIS A 125 -1.97 -18.88 -5.51
N MET A 126 -2.22 -20.19 -5.61
CA MET A 126 -1.38 -21.16 -6.35
C MET A 126 -1.08 -20.78 -7.82
N LEU A 127 -1.98 -20.06 -8.47
CA LEU A 127 -1.83 -19.62 -9.87
C LEU A 127 -1.01 -18.32 -10.02
N VAL A 128 -0.67 -17.64 -8.93
CA VAL A 128 0.13 -16.41 -8.95
C VAL A 128 1.57 -16.80 -8.65
N PRO A 129 2.50 -16.63 -9.61
CA PRO A 129 3.91 -16.89 -9.35
C PRO A 129 4.48 -15.87 -8.37
N GLU A 130 5.65 -16.16 -7.82
CA GLU A 130 6.38 -15.19 -7.01
C GLU A 130 6.83 -14.02 -7.88
N HIS A 131 6.61 -12.79 -7.40
CA HIS A 131 7.00 -11.56 -8.06
C HIS A 131 8.00 -10.82 -7.19
N VAL A 132 9.17 -10.48 -7.74
CA VAL A 132 10.25 -9.80 -7.02
C VAL A 132 10.59 -8.51 -7.76
N VAL A 133 10.41 -7.37 -7.11
CA VAL A 133 10.72 -6.07 -7.72
C VAL A 133 12.23 -5.93 -7.86
N MET A 134 12.72 -5.77 -9.09
CA MET A 134 14.14 -5.58 -9.36
C MET A 134 14.58 -4.16 -9.01
N THR A 135 15.77 -4.07 -8.42
CA THR A 135 16.49 -2.80 -8.24
C THR A 135 16.90 -2.20 -9.60
N PRO A 136 17.16 -0.88 -9.67
CA PRO A 136 17.68 -0.24 -10.88
C PRO A 136 18.98 -0.89 -11.41
N GLU A 137 19.83 -1.35 -10.49
CA GLU A 137 21.11 -2.01 -10.78
C GLU A 137 20.88 -3.40 -11.41
N GLU A 138 20.03 -4.23 -10.81
CA GLU A 138 19.68 -5.56 -11.35
C GLU A 138 19.00 -5.45 -12.70
N LYS A 139 18.10 -4.47 -12.86
CA LYS A 139 17.47 -4.18 -14.15
C LYS A 139 18.50 -3.82 -15.21
N SER A 140 19.49 -2.99 -14.87
CA SER A 140 20.58 -2.61 -15.78
C SER A 140 21.40 -3.83 -16.20
N GLU A 141 21.77 -4.68 -15.24
CA GLU A 141 22.51 -5.91 -15.47
C GLU A 141 21.73 -6.88 -16.38
N LEU A 142 20.43 -7.07 -16.14
CA LEU A 142 19.55 -7.89 -16.96
C LEU A 142 19.55 -7.42 -18.42
N LEU A 143 19.31 -6.12 -18.64
CA LEU A 143 19.28 -5.54 -19.98
C LEU A 143 20.62 -5.68 -20.70
N GLN A 144 21.73 -5.47 -19.97
CA GLN A 144 23.08 -5.61 -20.52
C GLN A 144 23.41 -7.07 -20.87
N ARG A 145 23.11 -8.01 -19.96
CA ARG A 145 23.41 -9.44 -20.11
C ARG A 145 22.69 -10.05 -21.30
N TYR A 146 21.43 -9.71 -21.50
CA TYR A 146 20.63 -10.21 -22.62
C TYR A 146 20.64 -9.29 -23.85
N LYS A 147 21.35 -8.15 -23.78
CA LYS A 147 21.42 -7.12 -24.83
C LYS A 147 20.02 -6.66 -25.29
N LEU A 148 19.11 -6.51 -24.34
CA LEU A 148 17.73 -6.11 -24.57
C LEU A 148 17.55 -4.60 -24.35
N LYS A 149 16.57 -4.03 -25.04
CA LYS A 149 15.99 -2.72 -24.72
C LYS A 149 14.78 -2.92 -23.81
N GLU A 150 14.51 -1.97 -22.93
CA GLU A 150 13.32 -1.99 -22.06
C GLU A 150 12.01 -2.24 -22.82
N SER A 151 11.90 -1.70 -24.04
CA SER A 151 10.72 -1.86 -24.89
C SER A 151 10.42 -3.31 -25.31
N GLN A 152 11.42 -4.20 -25.22
CA GLN A 152 11.34 -5.61 -25.60
C GLN A 152 10.93 -6.51 -24.44
N LEU A 153 10.92 -5.99 -23.20
CA LEU A 153 10.46 -6.75 -22.05
C LEU A 153 8.93 -6.93 -22.09
N PRO A 154 8.41 -8.07 -21.61
CA PRO A 154 6.99 -8.24 -21.34
C PRO A 154 6.48 -7.11 -20.44
N ARG A 155 5.23 -6.68 -20.66
CA ARG A 155 4.65 -5.54 -19.95
C ARG A 155 3.53 -6.01 -19.02
N ILE A 156 3.57 -5.54 -17.79
CA ILE A 156 2.46 -5.61 -16.84
C ILE A 156 1.73 -4.27 -16.83
N GLN A 157 0.39 -4.31 -16.72
CA GLN A 157 -0.41 -3.09 -16.61
C GLN A 157 -0.31 -2.51 -15.19
N GLN A 158 -0.32 -1.18 -15.06
CA GLN A 158 -0.31 -0.54 -13.74
C GLN A 158 -1.58 -0.86 -12.92
N GLY A 159 -2.68 -1.18 -13.59
CA GLY A 159 -3.93 -1.60 -12.95
C GLY A 159 -3.98 -3.08 -12.58
N ASP A 160 -2.95 -3.87 -12.90
CA ASP A 160 -2.87 -5.27 -12.51
C ASP A 160 -2.89 -5.41 -10.98
N PRO A 161 -3.66 -6.34 -10.40
CA PRO A 161 -3.73 -6.52 -8.95
C PRO A 161 -2.38 -6.75 -8.28
N VAL A 162 -1.48 -7.50 -8.92
CA VAL A 162 -0.12 -7.76 -8.41
C VAL A 162 0.74 -6.51 -8.52
N ALA A 163 0.66 -5.79 -9.65
CA ALA A 163 1.38 -4.53 -9.81
C ALA A 163 0.94 -3.49 -8.77
N ARG A 164 -0.37 -3.43 -8.47
CA ARG A 164 -0.92 -2.60 -7.38
C ARG A 164 -0.44 -3.11 -6.02
N TYR A 165 -0.43 -4.41 -5.77
CA TYR A 165 0.03 -5.00 -4.50
C TYR A 165 1.46 -4.58 -4.17
N PHE A 166 2.39 -4.65 -5.12
CA PHE A 166 3.79 -4.23 -4.93
C PHE A 166 4.04 -2.72 -5.12
N GLY A 167 3.02 -1.94 -5.49
CA GLY A 167 3.15 -0.50 -5.69
C GLY A 167 4.00 -0.11 -6.91
N LEU A 168 4.10 -1.00 -7.91
CA LEU A 168 4.96 -0.85 -9.08
C LEU A 168 4.69 0.45 -9.83
N LYS A 169 5.76 1.17 -10.17
CA LYS A 169 5.72 2.38 -11.00
C LYS A 169 6.14 2.05 -12.43
N ARG A 170 5.70 2.89 -13.36
CA ARG A 170 5.98 2.73 -14.79
C ARG A 170 7.50 2.66 -15.01
N GLY A 171 7.95 1.59 -15.67
CA GLY A 171 9.35 1.37 -16.00
C GLY A 171 10.11 0.49 -14.99
N GLN A 172 9.51 0.16 -13.84
CA GLN A 172 10.03 -0.89 -12.97
C GLN A 172 9.80 -2.27 -13.58
N VAL A 173 10.66 -3.21 -13.22
CA VAL A 173 10.63 -4.61 -13.69
C VAL A 173 10.46 -5.50 -12.46
N SER A 174 9.58 -6.50 -12.58
CA SER A 174 9.30 -7.53 -11.58
C SER A 174 9.36 -8.90 -12.21
#